data_AF-X1ACB1-F1
#
_entry.id   AF-X1ACB1-F1
#
_cell.length_a   1.000
_cell.length_b   1.000
_cell.length_c   1.000
_cell.angle_alpha   90.00
_cell.angle_beta   90.00
_cell.angle_gamma   90.00
#
_symmetry.space_group_name_H-M   'P 1'
#
loop_
_entity.id
_entity.type
_entity.pdbx_description
1 polymer ?
#
loop_
_entity_poly.entity_id
_entity_poly.type
_entity_poly.pdbx_seq_one_letter_code
_entity_poly.pdbx_strand_id
1 'polypeptide(L)' 'MCPIKLVGFDLDDCLFDSTGLSQRARIKGIDAMISLGLKIKRQKALILIQEIVAEYGSNSSKHY' A
#
# COMPACT_ATOMS: atom_id res chain seq x y z
N MET A 1 -13.65 18.78 36.93
CA MET A 1 -13.35 18.28 35.57
C MET A 1 -14.52 17.40 35.12
N CYS A 2 -15.02 17.60 33.90
CA CYS A 2 -16.05 16.73 33.34
C CYS A 2 -15.37 15.47 32.77
N PRO A 3 -15.82 14.24 33.08
CA PRO A 3 -15.21 13.01 32.57
C PRO A 3 -15.43 12.87 31.06
N ILE A 4 -14.43 12.36 30.35
CA ILE A 4 -14.58 11.95 28.95
C ILE A 4 -15.61 10.82 28.89
N LYS A 5 -16.60 10.96 28.01
CA LYS A 5 -17.71 10.00 27.86
C LYS A 5 -17.57 9.06 26.67
N LEU A 6 -16.72 9.43 25.70
CA LEU A 6 -16.50 8.68 24.47
C LEU A 6 -15.13 9.01 23.89
N VAL A 7 -14.47 8.00 23.32
CA VAL A 7 -13.28 8.14 22.48
C VAL A 7 -13.57 7.41 21.18
N GLY A 8 -13.55 8.15 20.07
CA GLY A 8 -13.61 7.58 18.73
C GLY A 8 -12.20 7.37 18.20
N PHE A 9 -12.01 6.27 17.47
CA PHE A 9 -10.76 5.97 16.79
C PHE A 9 -10.98 6.01 15.28
N ASP A 10 -9.97 6.51 14.58
CA ASP A 10 -9.90 6.33 13.13
C ASP A 10 -9.63 4.86 12.81
N LEU A 11 -9.95 4.42 11.60
CA LEU A 11 -9.69 3.06 11.16
C LEU A 11 -8.29 2.93 10.58
N ASP A 12 -8.01 3.73 9.55
CA ASP A 12 -6.78 3.63 8.77
C ASP A 12 -5.58 4.18 9.54
N ASP A 13 -4.56 3.35 9.71
CA ASP A 13 -3.32 3.62 10.44
C ASP A 13 -3.51 4.09 11.89
N CYS A 14 -4.71 3.92 12.45
CA CYS A 14 -5.03 4.11 13.87
C CYS A 14 -5.44 2.80 14.54
N LEU A 15 -6.44 2.09 14.01
CA LEU A 15 -6.81 0.75 14.46
C LEU A 15 -6.20 -0.36 13.59
N PHE A 16 -5.96 -0.09 12.31
CA PHE A 16 -5.49 -1.08 11.35
C PHE A 16 -4.32 -0.56 10.52
N ASP A 17 -3.31 -1.43 10.28
CA ASP A 17 -2.16 -1.18 9.39
C ASP A 17 -2.57 -1.25 7.91
N SER A 18 -3.37 -0.27 7.46
CA SER A 18 -3.83 -0.20 6.08
C SER A 18 -2.71 0.22 5.12
N THR A 19 -1.76 1.04 5.59
CA THR A 19 -0.55 1.36 4.83
C THR A 19 0.30 0.12 4.55
N GLY A 20 0.62 -0.67 5.57
CA GLY A 20 1.41 -1.89 5.41
C GLY A 20 0.66 -2.97 4.64
N LEU A 21 -0.66 -3.08 4.80
CA LEU A 21 -1.49 -3.96 3.97
C LEU A 21 -1.33 -3.61 2.48
N SER A 22 -1.46 -2.34 2.13
CA SER A 22 -1.33 -1.85 0.76
C SER A 22 0.07 -2.08 0.19
N GLN A 23 1.12 -1.91 1.01
CA GLN A 23 2.49 -2.21 0.61
C GLN A 23 2.71 -3.69 0.31
N ARG A 24 2.21 -4.59 1.17
CA ARG A 24 2.30 -6.04 0.97
C ARG A 24 1.52 -6.49 -0.27
N ALA A 25 0.33 -5.91 -0.48
CA ALA A 25 -0.49 -6.18 -1.67
C ALA A 25 0.26 -5.83 -2.96
N ARG A 26 0.91 -4.66 -3.03
CA ARG A 26 1.74 -4.25 -4.18
C ARG A 26 2.88 -5.22 -4.46
N ILE A 27 3.61 -5.63 -3.44
CA ILE A 27 4.71 -6.61 -3.58
C ILE A 27 4.17 -7.92 -4.16
N LYS A 28 3.06 -8.43 -3.63
CA LYS A 28 2.44 -9.68 -4.12
C LYS A 28 1.88 -9.55 -5.53
N GLY A 29 1.32 -8.39 -5.88
CA GLY A 29 0.88 -8.08 -7.24
C GLY A 29 2.04 -8.15 -8.24
N ILE A 30 3.17 -7.49 -7.93
CA ILE A 30 4.38 -7.56 -8.76
C ILE A 30 4.90 -9.00 -8.88
N ASP A 31 4.94 -9.75 -7.78
CA ASP A 31 5.36 -11.16 -7.79
C ASP A 31 4.47 -12.01 -8.72
N ALA A 32 3.15 -11.78 -8.67
CA ALA A 32 2.19 -12.45 -9.55
C ALA A 32 2.40 -12.07 -11.03
N MET A 33 2.58 -10.78 -11.34
CA MET A 33 2.82 -10.32 -12.71
C MET A 33 4.09 -10.93 -13.31
N ILE A 34 5.18 -11.01 -12.52
CA ILE A 34 6.42 -11.67 -12.94
C ILE A 34 6.19 -13.15 -13.20
N SER A 35 5.45 -13.83 -12.31
CA SER A 35 5.11 -15.26 -12.48
C SER A 35 4.29 -15.54 -13.75
N LEU A 36 3.49 -14.56 -14.19
CA LEU A 36 2.67 -14.62 -15.41
C LEU A 36 3.41 -14.18 -16.68
N GLY A 37 4.70 -13.82 -16.57
CA GLY A 37 5.55 -13.53 -17.73
C GLY A 37 5.99 -12.09 -17.89
N LEU A 38 5.76 -11.20 -16.91
CA LEU A 38 6.31 -9.85 -16.93
C LEU A 38 7.86 -9.91 -16.91
N LYS A 39 8.48 -9.48 -18.00
CA LYS A 39 9.94 -9.54 -18.20
C LYS A 39 10.67 -8.38 -17.51
N ILE A 40 10.76 -8.42 -16.19
CA ILE A 40 11.50 -7.44 -15.38
C ILE A 40 12.18 -8.10 -14.18
N LYS A 41 13.33 -7.56 -13.77
CA LYS A 41 13.95 -7.95 -12.50
C LYS A 41 13.05 -7.50 -11.35
N ARG A 42 12.68 -8.41 -10.46
CA ARG A 42 11.83 -8.14 -9.28
C ARG A 42 12.23 -6.88 -8.52
N GLN A 43 13.51 -6.71 -8.20
CA GLN A 43 14.01 -5.54 -7.48
C GLN A 43 13.74 -4.23 -8.23
N LYS A 44 13.90 -4.22 -9.56
CA LYS A 44 13.60 -3.05 -10.38
C LYS A 44 12.10 -2.74 -10.36
N ALA A 45 11.24 -3.75 -10.45
CA ALA A 45 9.80 -3.57 -10.37
C ALA A 45 9.34 -3.00 -9.02
N LEU A 46 9.97 -3.45 -7.92
CA LEU A 46 9.69 -2.94 -6.57
C LEU A 46 10.09 -1.47 -6.38
N ILE A 47 11.18 -1.04 -7.02
CA ILE A 47 11.58 0.38 -7.01
C ILE A 47 10.57 1.21 -7.80
N LEU A 48 10.23 0.79 -9.02
CA LEU A 48 9.31 1.52 -9.89
C LEU A 48 7.91 1.68 -9.25
N ILE A 49 7.37 0.63 -8.63
CA ILE A 49 6.06 0.74 -7.97
C ILE A 49 6.10 1.68 -6.77
N GLN A 50 7.22 1.80 -6.06
CA GLN A 50 7.37 2.77 -4.98
C GLN A 50 7.44 4.20 -5.52
N GLU A 51 8.14 4.43 -6.63
CA GLU A 51 8.20 5.72 -7.31
C GLU A 51 6.80 6.15 -7.79
N ILE A 52 6.03 5.24 -8.40
CA ILE A 52 4.65 5.48 -8.82
C ILE A 52 3.76 5.86 -7.63
N VAL A 53 3.87 5.14 -6.51
CA VAL A 53 3.10 5.46 -5.29
C VAL A 53 3.49 6.82 -4.72
N ALA A 54 4.77 7.17 -4.76
CA ALA A 54 5.26 8.46 -4.30
C ALA A 54 4.78 9.63 -5.18
N GLU A 55 4.70 9.42 -6.50
CA GLU A 55 4.26 10.43 -7.46
C GLU A 55 2.73 10.61 -7.47
N TYR A 56 1.97 9.51 -7.45
CA TYR A 56 0.51 9.54 -7.66
C TYR A 56 -0.31 9.32 -6.39
N GLY A 57 0.35 9.04 -5.25
CA GLY A 57 -0.29 8.73 -3.98
C GLY A 57 -0.83 7.31 -3.90
N SER A 58 -0.93 6.77 -2.67
CA SER A 58 -1.34 5.39 -2.37
C SER A 58 -2.76 5.03 -2.83
N ASN A 59 -3.63 6.03 -3.03
CA ASN A 59 -5.04 5.87 -3.40
C ASN A 59 -5.31 6.08 -4.90
N SER A 60 -4.27 6.24 -5.73
CA SER A 60 -4.48 6.34 -7.18
C SER A 60 -4.93 4.98 -7.75
N SER A 61 -5.92 5.01 -8.62
CA SER A 61 -6.44 3.80 -9.29
C SER A 61 -5.52 3.29 -10.42
N LYS A 62 -4.42 3.99 -10.71
CA LYS A 62 -3.53 3.74 -11.86
C LYS A 62 -2.20 3.08 -11.48
N HIS A 63 -2.17 2.33 -10.39
CA HIS A 63 -0.94 1.68 -9.89
C HIS A 63 -0.57 0.40 -10.64
N TYR A 64 -1.53 -0.21 -11.33
CA TYR A 64 -1.40 -1.47 -12.06
C TYR A 64 -1.83 -1.30 -13.51
#